data_AF-A0A0G0SD91-F1
#
_entry.id   AF-A0A0G0SD91-F1
#
_cell.length_a   1.000
_cell.length_b   1.000
_cell.length_c   1.000
_cell.angle_alpha   90.00
_cell.angle_beta   90.00
_cell.angle_gamma   90.00
#
_symmetry.space_group_name_H-M   'P 1'
#
loop_
_entity.id
_entity.type
_entity.pdbx_description
1 polymer ?
#
loop_
_entity_poly.entity_id
_entity_poly.type
_entity_poly.pdbx_seq_one_letter_code
_entity_poly.pdbx_strand_id
1 'polypeptide(L)'
;MRRHIIYLAIAIAIIWIVPMLSSYANAATCQLTNITWTQESAKIGDLVKYKIDGKNCSLEKVHVVVWSDHSGSSDTREAEFDVYFPREGAVFISDWRVANSNPFTNASLYLVASINSSGSGTSVDSSKTGTIKYLKVAPVIDQNPTVTITDFSITPITIPANEATRLKVTFKAKVDSPLYFIARCSGVQAFMIDGAGNKVYTQAIKPVSATNPNYSFDFNHDYTAGGDGVVAFRGKLECIGSAIVVLPTSSSVPITIGKGGGTGTGNTGAPGTPGTTQNYQFTVPNWLKGQPSSLTDLLDIIAKWLFNLAIPVAVGLIIWAGVLLMTAGANPANVKKGGAILKWVAIGLAIIFINKGFISLIRSVLELGNK
;
A
#
# COMPACT_ATOMS: atom_id res chain seq x y z
N MET A 1 -48.31 44.71 65.18
CA MET A 1 -46.85 44.68 65.45
C MET A 1 -46.11 43.48 64.82
N ARG A 2 -46.60 42.23 64.91
CA ARG A 2 -45.92 41.05 64.33
C ARG A 2 -45.65 41.08 62.82
N ARG A 3 -46.52 41.68 62.00
CA ARG A 3 -46.33 41.75 60.54
C ARG A 3 -45.16 42.66 60.13
N HIS A 4 -44.90 43.75 60.85
CA HIS A 4 -43.80 44.66 60.50
C HIS A 4 -42.41 44.09 60.80
N ILE A 5 -42.28 43.21 61.79
CA ILE A 5 -41.01 42.56 62.13
C ILE A 5 -40.60 41.56 61.03
N ILE A 6 -41.56 40.87 60.41
CA ILE A 6 -41.30 39.91 59.33
C ILE A 6 -40.81 40.64 58.06
N TYR A 7 -41.42 41.78 57.70
CA TYR A 7 -40.96 42.55 56.54
C TYR A 7 -39.58 43.16 56.73
N LEU A 8 -39.23 43.58 57.96
CA LEU A 8 -37.89 44.09 58.26
C LEU A 8 -36.83 42.99 58.17
N ALA A 9 -37.14 41.77 58.65
CA ALA A 9 -36.23 40.63 58.56
C ALA A 9 -35.99 40.17 57.11
N ILE A 10 -37.02 40.17 56.26
CA ILE A 10 -36.89 39.84 54.84
C ILE A 10 -36.10 40.92 54.09
N ALA A 11 -36.34 42.21 54.37
CA ALA A 11 -35.60 43.30 53.75
C ALA A 11 -34.10 43.26 54.11
N ILE A 12 -33.77 42.96 55.37
CA ILE A 12 -32.38 42.79 55.80
C ILE A 12 -31.75 41.57 55.13
N ALA A 13 -32.46 40.43 55.04
CA ALA A 13 -31.95 39.26 54.34
C ALA A 13 -31.67 39.53 52.84
N ILE A 14 -32.54 40.27 52.15
CA ILE A 14 -32.33 40.65 50.74
C ILE A 14 -31.11 41.57 50.59
N ILE A 15 -30.91 42.53 51.51
CA ILE A 15 -29.75 43.45 51.49
C ILE A 15 -28.41 42.70 51.66
N TRP A 16 -28.38 41.57 52.37
CA TRP A 16 -27.18 40.74 52.53
C TRP A 16 -26.98 39.70 51.42
N ILE A 17 -28.04 39.26 50.73
CA ILE A 17 -27.96 38.25 49.66
C ILE A 17 -27.62 38.88 48.29
N VAL A 18 -28.08 40.10 48.02
CA VAL A 18 -27.86 40.78 46.73
C VAL A 18 -26.37 41.04 46.41
N PRO A 19 -25.48 41.41 47.35
CA PRO A 19 -24.04 41.57 47.06
C PRO A 19 -23.33 40.24 46.77
N MET A 20 -23.86 39.11 47.23
CA MET A 20 -23.31 37.78 46.96
C MET A 20 -23.58 37.32 45.52
N LEU A 21 -24.63 37.85 44.88
CA LEU A 21 -24.96 37.59 43.49
C LEU A 21 -24.27 38.55 42.50
N SER A 22 -23.60 39.62 42.96
CA SER A 22 -22.86 40.56 42.09
C SER A 22 -21.39 40.21 41.90
N SER A 23 -20.94 39.04 42.36
CA SER A 23 -19.61 38.48 42.09
C SER A 23 -19.62 37.45 40.96
N TYR A 24 -20.49 37.63 39.95
CA TYR A 24 -20.19 37.13 38.61
C TYR A 24 -19.00 37.92 38.10
N ALA A 25 -17.82 37.44 38.47
CA ALA A 25 -16.55 37.83 37.91
C ALA A 25 -16.73 37.97 36.39
N ASN A 26 -16.25 39.08 35.83
CA ASN A 26 -15.99 39.18 34.41
C ASN A 26 -15.28 37.88 34.02
N ALA A 27 -15.97 37.00 33.28
CA ALA A 27 -15.36 35.79 32.78
C ALA A 27 -14.15 36.28 31.99
N ALA A 28 -12.96 36.02 32.54
CA ALA A 28 -11.74 36.59 31.98
C ALA A 28 -11.71 36.17 30.52
N THR A 29 -11.68 37.14 29.62
CA THR A 29 -11.76 36.89 28.19
C THR A 29 -10.67 35.90 27.82
N CYS A 30 -11.03 34.84 27.09
CA CYS A 30 -10.06 33.86 26.62
C CYS A 30 -8.98 34.59 25.82
N GLN A 31 -7.73 34.35 26.20
CA GLN A 31 -6.58 34.95 25.55
C GLN A 31 -5.68 33.83 25.06
N LEU A 32 -5.61 33.66 23.73
CA LEU A 32 -4.60 32.81 23.13
C LEU A 32 -3.22 33.41 23.42
N THR A 33 -2.26 32.55 23.73
CA THR A 33 -0.90 32.95 24.10
C THR A 33 0.15 32.41 23.16
N ASN A 34 -0.04 31.20 22.63
CA ASN A 34 0.92 30.59 21.72
C ASN A 34 0.26 29.55 20.80
N ILE A 35 0.83 29.35 19.62
CA ILE A 35 0.48 28.25 18.71
C ILE A 35 1.74 27.72 18.05
N THR A 36 1.98 26.41 18.18
CA THR A 36 3.22 25.79 17.71
C THR A 36 2.97 24.43 17.09
N TRP A 37 3.76 24.10 16.07
CA TRP A 37 3.94 22.72 15.63
C TRP A 37 4.83 21.98 16.62
N THR A 38 4.50 20.72 16.91
CA THR A 38 5.34 19.85 17.74
C THR A 38 6.53 19.28 16.97
N GLN A 39 6.51 19.36 15.64
CA GLN A 39 7.51 18.83 14.73
C GLN A 39 8.03 19.96 13.84
N GLU A 40 9.29 19.87 13.43
CA GLU A 40 9.95 20.87 12.56
C GLU A 40 9.89 20.50 11.08
N SER A 41 9.64 19.23 10.78
CA SER A 41 9.45 18.74 9.41
C SER A 41 8.43 17.63 9.35
N ALA A 42 7.76 17.50 8.21
CA ALA A 42 6.82 16.43 7.92
C ALA A 42 6.77 16.14 6.43
N LYS A 43 6.29 14.94 6.08
CA LYS A 43 6.01 14.54 4.70
C LYS A 43 4.51 14.65 4.43
N ILE A 44 4.16 14.77 3.16
CA ILE A 44 2.76 14.69 2.72
C ILE A 44 2.17 13.35 3.17
N GLY A 45 1.01 13.40 3.81
CA GLY A 45 0.32 12.25 4.37
C GLY A 45 0.68 11.95 5.83
N ASP A 46 1.74 12.53 6.39
CA ASP A 46 2.08 12.37 7.80
C ASP A 46 1.02 13.02 8.70
N LEU A 47 0.86 12.47 9.90
CA LEU A 47 0.10 13.09 10.98
C LEU A 47 1.04 13.96 11.80
N VAL A 48 0.78 15.26 11.80
CA VAL A 48 1.53 16.25 12.56
C VAL A 48 0.70 16.77 13.72
N LYS A 49 1.36 16.98 14.86
CA LYS A 49 0.70 17.53 16.05
C LYS A 49 0.93 19.04 16.12
N TYR A 50 -0.13 19.78 16.39
CA TYR A 50 -0.05 21.19 16.75
C TYR A 50 -0.55 21.39 18.18
N LYS A 51 -0.04 22.44 18.82
CA LYS A 51 -0.35 22.81 20.19
C LYS A 51 -0.80 24.27 20.24
N ILE A 52 -1.91 24.54 20.93
CA ILE A 52 -2.44 25.89 21.16
C ILE A 52 -2.47 26.13 22.67
N ASP A 53 -1.81 27.19 23.13
CA ASP A 53 -1.81 27.63 24.53
C ASP A 53 -2.74 28.85 24.70
N GLY A 54 -3.58 28.86 25.73
CA GLY A 54 -4.48 29.97 26.03
C GLY A 54 -4.79 30.10 27.51
N LYS A 55 -5.11 31.32 27.97
CA LYS A 55 -5.53 31.62 29.34
C LYS A 55 -7.03 31.86 29.38
N ASN A 56 -7.71 31.24 30.34
CA ASN A 56 -9.16 31.33 30.54
C ASN A 56 -9.97 30.92 29.28
N CYS A 57 -9.48 29.91 28.58
CA CYS A 57 -10.06 29.44 27.31
C CYS A 57 -10.92 28.18 27.47
N SER A 58 -11.22 27.74 28.69
CA SER A 58 -11.98 26.51 28.92
C SER A 58 -13.31 26.52 28.16
N LEU A 59 -13.55 25.50 27.33
CA LEU A 59 -14.75 25.34 26.48
C LEU A 59 -14.92 26.37 25.36
N GLU A 60 -13.95 27.26 25.15
CA GLU A 60 -14.02 28.23 24.07
C GLU A 60 -13.73 27.58 22.71
N LYS A 61 -14.45 28.05 21.69
CA LYS A 61 -14.26 27.65 20.30
C LYS A 61 -13.14 28.48 19.69
N VAL A 62 -12.13 27.79 19.18
CA VAL A 62 -10.99 28.40 18.49
C VAL A 62 -10.98 27.98 17.05
N HIS A 63 -10.95 28.98 16.19
CA HIS A 63 -10.88 28.81 14.76
C HIS A 63 -9.41 28.74 14.33
N VAL A 64 -9.03 27.70 13.61
CA VAL A 64 -7.64 27.45 13.20
C VAL A 64 -7.57 27.41 11.68
N VAL A 65 -6.66 28.20 11.13
CA VAL A 65 -6.35 28.23 9.70
C VAL A 65 -4.90 27.82 9.49
N VAL A 66 -4.68 26.85 8.61
CA VAL A 66 -3.36 26.44 8.16
C VAL A 66 -3.06 27.19 6.87
N TRP A 67 -1.95 27.92 6.87
CA TRP A 67 -1.45 28.64 5.71
C TRP A 67 -0.14 28.05 5.26
N SER A 68 0.12 28.18 3.96
CA SER A 68 1.43 27.89 3.37
C SER A 68 2.05 29.16 2.85
N ASP A 69 3.26 29.43 3.32
CA ASP A 69 4.15 30.46 2.78
C ASP A 69 5.04 29.82 1.70
N HIS A 70 5.12 30.52 0.58
CA HIS A 70 5.91 30.16 -0.58
C HIS A 70 6.79 31.34 -0.95
N SER A 71 8.09 31.08 -1.11
CA SER A 71 9.05 32.11 -1.53
C SER A 71 8.63 32.73 -2.87
N GLY A 72 8.04 33.93 -2.82
CA GLY A 72 7.67 34.72 -4.00
C GLY A 72 6.21 34.64 -4.45
N SER A 73 5.30 34.04 -3.68
CA SER A 73 3.85 34.13 -3.95
C SER A 73 3.05 34.55 -2.71
N SER A 74 1.78 34.92 -2.91
CA SER A 74 0.86 35.14 -1.79
C SER A 74 0.63 33.85 -1.01
N ASP A 75 0.43 33.98 0.30
CA ASP A 75 0.05 32.86 1.16
C ASP A 75 -1.26 32.22 0.70
N THR A 76 -1.29 30.89 0.72
CA THR A 76 -2.49 30.11 0.37
C THR A 76 -3.05 29.41 1.61
N ARG A 77 -4.39 29.40 1.73
CA ARG A 77 -5.09 28.65 2.77
C ARG A 77 -5.13 27.18 2.39
N GLU A 78 -4.55 26.34 3.25
CA GLU A 78 -4.49 24.89 3.03
C GLU A 78 -5.63 24.15 3.76
N ALA A 79 -5.97 24.59 4.97
CA ALA A 79 -7.04 23.98 5.75
C ALA A 79 -7.63 24.99 6.75
N GLU A 80 -8.89 24.75 7.10
CA GLU A 80 -9.65 25.55 8.06
C GLU A 80 -10.54 24.64 8.89
N PHE A 81 -10.45 24.75 10.22
CA PHE A 81 -11.22 23.91 11.12
C PHE A 81 -11.40 24.57 12.49
N ASP A 82 -12.36 24.07 13.25
CA ASP A 82 -12.68 24.55 14.60
C ASP A 82 -12.26 23.53 15.65
N VAL A 83 -11.69 24.03 16.75
CA VAL A 83 -11.31 23.21 17.91
C VAL A 83 -11.90 23.79 19.19
N TYR A 84 -12.10 22.94 20.20
CA TYR A 84 -12.62 23.34 21.51
C TYR A 84 -11.56 23.07 22.57
N PHE A 85 -11.28 24.09 23.39
CA PHE A 85 -10.40 23.92 24.53
C PHE A 85 -11.02 22.98 25.57
N PRO A 86 -10.22 22.09 26.19
CA PRO A 86 -10.72 21.20 27.23
C PRO A 86 -11.20 22.00 28.45
N ARG A 87 -12.08 21.38 29.25
CA ARG A 87 -12.66 22.01 30.45
C ARG A 87 -11.60 22.38 31.49
N GLU A 88 -10.57 21.54 31.61
CA GLU A 88 -9.41 21.72 32.48
C GLU A 88 -8.15 21.77 31.62
N GLY A 89 -7.62 22.96 31.36
CA GLY A 89 -6.34 23.09 30.68
C GLY A 89 -6.18 24.38 29.91
N ALA A 90 -4.99 24.97 30.04
CA ALA A 90 -4.52 26.07 29.21
C ALA A 90 -3.97 25.62 27.85
N VAL A 91 -4.08 24.33 27.52
CA VAL A 91 -3.37 23.71 26.40
C VAL A 91 -4.27 22.76 25.62
N PHE A 92 -4.32 22.93 24.31
CA PHE A 92 -4.95 22.02 23.36
C PHE A 92 -3.89 21.40 22.45
N ILE A 93 -3.95 20.08 22.22
CA ILE A 93 -3.06 19.36 21.31
C ILE A 93 -3.93 18.49 20.40
N SER A 94 -3.70 18.55 19.09
CA SER A 94 -4.43 17.73 18.12
C SER A 94 -3.57 17.35 16.92
N ASP A 95 -3.99 16.28 16.25
CA ASP A 95 -3.38 15.77 15.03
C ASP A 95 -4.01 16.44 13.81
N TRP A 96 -3.18 16.86 12.87
CA TRP A 96 -3.57 17.31 11.53
C TRP A 96 -2.81 16.48 10.50
N ARG A 97 -3.49 16.08 9.42
CA ARG A 97 -2.84 15.33 8.33
C ARG A 97 -2.36 16.32 7.27
N VAL A 98 -1.08 16.25 6.92
CA VAL A 98 -0.50 17.07 5.85
C VAL A 98 -1.14 16.68 4.52
N ALA A 99 -2.04 17.51 4.01
CA ALA A 99 -2.74 17.28 2.75
C ALA A 99 -1.89 17.73 1.56
N ASN A 100 -2.09 17.09 0.41
CA ASN A 100 -1.41 17.40 -0.86
C ASN A 100 -2.15 18.47 -1.68
N SER A 101 -2.85 19.41 -1.03
CA SER A 101 -3.69 20.37 -1.72
C SER A 101 -2.91 21.31 -2.64
N ASN A 102 -1.59 21.38 -2.50
CA ASN A 102 -0.76 22.21 -3.36
C ASN A 102 0.54 21.53 -3.81
N PRO A 103 0.88 21.59 -5.13
CA PRO A 103 2.01 20.88 -5.73
C PRO A 103 3.38 21.53 -5.42
N PHE A 104 3.45 22.49 -4.50
CA PHE A 104 4.64 23.30 -4.33
C PHE A 104 5.71 22.58 -3.50
N THR A 105 6.83 22.33 -4.15
CA THR A 105 8.08 21.90 -3.52
C THR A 105 8.61 23.04 -2.65
N ASN A 106 8.81 22.80 -1.35
CA ASN A 106 9.35 23.74 -0.33
C ASN A 106 8.36 24.75 0.28
N ALA A 107 7.09 24.39 0.40
CA ALA A 107 6.15 25.19 1.20
C ALA A 107 6.50 25.13 2.70
N SER A 108 6.44 26.29 3.37
CA SER A 108 6.55 26.38 4.82
C SER A 108 5.16 26.58 5.41
N LEU A 109 4.70 25.63 6.24
CA LEU A 109 3.37 25.74 6.84
C LEU A 109 3.40 26.54 8.14
N TYR A 110 2.46 27.45 8.30
CA TYR A 110 2.23 28.20 9.53
C TYR A 110 0.75 28.17 9.93
N LEU A 111 0.50 28.40 11.22
CA LEU A 111 -0.83 28.33 11.82
C LEU A 111 -1.29 29.71 12.28
N VAL A 112 -2.58 29.99 12.09
CA VAL A 112 -3.24 31.14 12.69
C VAL A 112 -4.43 30.64 13.48
N ALA A 113 -4.52 31.04 14.75
CA ALA A 113 -5.65 30.73 15.60
C ALA A 113 -6.35 32.01 16.05
N SER A 114 -7.68 32.02 16.03
CA SER A 114 -8.50 33.12 16.52
C SER A 114 -9.68 32.63 17.33
N ILE A 115 -10.07 33.43 18.32
CA ILE A 115 -11.30 33.25 19.08
C ILE A 115 -12.33 34.18 18.42
N ASN A 116 -13.47 33.66 18.00
CA ASN A 116 -14.52 34.34 17.22
C ASN A 116 -14.16 34.54 15.73
N SER A 117 -14.86 33.81 14.87
CA SER A 117 -14.70 33.76 13.42
C SER A 117 -15.12 35.05 12.67
N SER A 118 -15.42 36.14 13.37
CA SER A 118 -16.03 37.36 12.80
C SER A 118 -15.28 38.65 13.14
N GLY A 119 -13.95 38.66 12.96
CA GLY A 119 -13.21 39.87 12.61
C GLY A 119 -12.73 40.82 13.71
N SER A 120 -12.98 40.57 15.00
CA SER A 120 -12.46 41.43 16.10
C SER A 120 -11.80 40.69 17.26
N GLY A 121 -11.65 39.36 17.17
CA GLY A 121 -11.02 38.54 18.20
C GLY A 121 -9.51 38.72 18.27
N THR A 122 -8.93 38.41 19.45
CA THR A 122 -7.48 38.29 19.62
C THR A 122 -6.98 37.12 18.77
N SER A 123 -6.42 37.42 17.60
CA SER A 123 -5.74 36.44 16.76
C SER A 123 -4.32 36.24 17.27
N VAL A 124 -3.89 34.99 17.45
CA VAL A 124 -2.49 34.65 17.61
C VAL A 124 -2.01 34.03 16.31
N ASP A 125 -1.05 34.72 15.72
CA ASP A 125 -0.39 34.33 14.49
C ASP A 125 0.97 33.72 14.86
N SER A 126 1.19 32.46 14.47
CA SER A 126 2.45 31.77 14.71
C SER A 126 3.65 32.46 14.07
N SER A 127 3.44 33.30 13.04
CA SER A 127 4.48 34.13 12.43
C SER A 127 4.89 35.34 13.29
N LYS A 128 4.00 35.79 14.20
CA LYS A 128 4.22 36.97 15.06
C LYS A 128 4.63 36.62 16.49
N THR A 129 4.32 35.41 16.95
CA THR A 129 4.89 34.87 18.19
C THR A 129 6.33 34.47 17.90
N GLY A 130 7.30 35.13 18.54
CA GLY A 130 8.75 35.11 18.23
C GLY A 130 9.50 33.77 18.28
N THR A 131 8.85 32.65 17.97
CA THR A 131 9.44 31.33 17.77
C THR A 131 8.71 30.63 16.63
N ILE A 132 8.84 31.17 15.41
CA ILE A 132 8.22 30.56 14.23
C ILE A 132 8.90 29.22 13.96
N LYS A 133 8.27 28.12 14.37
CA LYS A 133 8.61 26.80 13.85
C LYS A 133 7.79 26.58 12.61
N TYR A 134 8.26 27.07 11.47
CA TYR A 134 7.72 26.64 10.19
C TYR A 134 7.83 25.13 10.13
N LEU A 135 6.72 24.44 9.87
CA LEU A 135 6.79 23.03 9.54
C LEU A 135 7.33 22.94 8.13
N LYS A 136 8.62 22.60 8.01
CA LYS A 136 9.25 22.37 6.72
C LYS A 136 8.63 21.11 6.14
N VAL A 137 7.74 21.28 5.18
CA VAL A 137 7.28 20.17 4.38
C VAL A 137 8.44 19.82 3.48
N ALA A 138 9.07 18.67 3.72
CA ALA A 138 10.16 18.23 2.87
C ALA A 138 9.63 18.26 1.43
N PRO A 139 10.35 18.90 0.47
CA PRO A 139 9.92 18.88 -0.91
C PRO A 139 9.67 17.42 -1.27
N VAL A 140 8.56 17.19 -1.96
CA VAL A 140 8.42 15.92 -2.65
C VAL A 140 9.48 15.94 -3.73
N ILE A 141 10.68 15.45 -3.39
CA ILE A 141 11.67 15.04 -4.36
C ILE A 141 10.89 14.18 -5.34
N ASP A 142 11.03 14.45 -6.63
CA ASP A 142 10.44 13.84 -7.83
C ASP A 142 10.40 12.30 -7.85
N GLN A 143 9.85 11.68 -6.81
CA GLN A 143 9.52 10.28 -6.78
C GLN A 143 8.19 10.21 -7.51
N ASN A 144 8.28 10.24 -8.84
CA ASN A 144 7.25 9.69 -9.70
C ASN A 144 6.79 8.39 -9.03
N PRO A 145 5.50 8.30 -8.66
CA PRO A 145 5.03 7.16 -7.89
C PRO A 145 5.43 5.91 -8.65
N THR A 146 6.29 5.10 -8.03
CA THR A 146 6.85 3.94 -8.71
C THR A 146 5.71 2.95 -8.88
N VAL A 147 5.34 2.73 -10.13
CA VAL A 147 4.43 1.66 -10.51
C VAL A 147 5.29 0.56 -11.09
N THR A 148 5.11 -0.65 -10.57
CA THR A 148 5.83 -1.82 -11.03
C THR A 148 4.84 -2.81 -11.61
N ILE A 149 5.08 -3.26 -12.84
CA ILE A 149 4.32 -4.36 -13.45
C ILE A 149 4.86 -5.64 -12.84
N THR A 150 4.05 -6.32 -12.05
CA THR A 150 4.44 -7.54 -11.35
C THR A 150 4.20 -8.78 -12.18
N ASP A 151 3.23 -8.74 -13.10
CA ASP A 151 2.90 -9.85 -13.98
C ASP A 151 2.26 -9.34 -15.28
N PHE A 152 2.68 -9.90 -16.40
CA PHE A 152 2.03 -9.69 -17.69
C PHE A 152 2.08 -11.01 -18.47
N SER A 153 0.90 -11.58 -18.72
CA SER A 153 0.79 -12.87 -19.40
C SER A 153 -0.34 -12.85 -20.43
N ILE A 154 -0.12 -13.61 -21.50
CA ILE A 154 -1.09 -13.82 -22.58
C ILE A 154 -1.28 -15.33 -22.75
N THR A 155 -2.53 -15.77 -22.88
CA THR A 155 -2.86 -17.18 -23.11
C THR A 155 -3.98 -17.27 -24.15
N PRO A 156 -3.86 -18.12 -25.18
CA PRO A 156 -2.73 -18.99 -25.49
C PRO A 156 -1.52 -18.25 -26.09
N ILE A 157 -0.31 -18.81 -25.94
CA ILE A 157 0.94 -18.31 -26.56
C ILE A 157 1.19 -18.90 -27.96
N THR A 158 0.31 -19.78 -28.42
CA THR A 158 0.36 -20.35 -29.77
C THR A 158 -1.02 -20.21 -30.39
N ILE A 159 -1.07 -19.58 -31.57
CA ILE A 159 -2.33 -19.33 -32.28
C ILE A 159 -2.24 -19.77 -33.74
N PRO A 160 -3.35 -20.23 -34.34
CA PRO A 160 -3.43 -20.50 -35.77
C PRO A 160 -3.28 -19.23 -36.60
N ALA A 161 -2.57 -19.32 -37.73
CA ALA A 161 -2.51 -18.25 -38.72
C ALA A 161 -3.87 -18.01 -39.38
N ASN A 162 -4.21 -16.74 -39.62
CA ASN A 162 -5.43 -16.30 -40.32
C ASN A 162 -6.76 -16.68 -39.66
N GLU A 163 -6.74 -17.12 -38.40
CA GLU A 163 -7.94 -17.42 -37.62
C GLU A 163 -8.03 -16.51 -36.40
N ALA A 164 -9.24 -16.04 -36.10
CA ALA A 164 -9.49 -15.22 -34.92
C ALA A 164 -9.35 -16.09 -33.66
N THR A 165 -8.38 -15.78 -32.82
CA THR A 165 -8.15 -16.48 -31.55
C THR A 165 -8.40 -15.53 -30.39
N ARG A 166 -9.18 -16.00 -29.41
CA ARG A 166 -9.47 -15.23 -28.20
C ARG A 166 -8.29 -15.33 -27.23
N LEU A 167 -7.55 -14.24 -27.11
CA LEU A 167 -6.45 -14.09 -26.18
C LEU A 167 -6.99 -13.64 -24.82
N LYS A 168 -6.64 -14.39 -23.77
CA LYS A 168 -6.79 -13.94 -22.38
C LYS A 168 -5.51 -13.22 -21.97
N VAL A 169 -5.64 -11.95 -21.63
CA VAL A 169 -4.53 -11.11 -21.16
C VAL A 169 -4.74 -10.82 -19.69
N THR A 170 -3.72 -11.11 -18.89
CA THR A 170 -3.69 -10.81 -17.46
C THR A 170 -2.54 -9.85 -17.19
N PHE A 171 -2.86 -8.77 -16.51
CA PHE A 171 -1.93 -7.71 -16.18
C PHE A 171 -2.03 -7.40 -14.68
N LYS A 172 -0.91 -7.47 -13.96
CA LYS A 172 -0.85 -7.09 -12.55
C LYS A 172 0.20 -6.02 -12.34
N ALA A 173 -0.16 -5.03 -11.54
CA ALA A 173 0.76 -3.98 -11.14
C ALA A 173 0.60 -3.62 -9.67
N LYS A 174 1.68 -3.12 -9.10
CA LYS A 174 1.75 -2.61 -7.75
C LYS A 174 2.18 -1.15 -7.77
N VAL A 175 1.47 -0.33 -7.01
CA VAL A 175 1.81 1.08 -6.77
C VAL A 175 2.42 1.19 -5.38
N ASP A 176 3.67 1.61 -5.27
CA ASP A 176 4.36 1.63 -3.97
C ASP A 176 3.87 2.75 -3.04
N SER A 177 3.30 3.83 -3.59
CA SER A 177 2.76 4.98 -2.86
C SER A 177 1.33 5.33 -3.32
N PRO A 178 0.30 4.58 -2.91
CA PRO A 178 -1.07 4.75 -3.43
C PRO A 178 -1.66 6.14 -3.15
N LEU A 179 -1.38 6.74 -1.98
CA LEU A 179 -1.83 8.10 -1.64
C LEU A 179 -1.23 9.18 -2.55
N TYR A 180 0.00 8.96 -3.02
CA TYR A 180 0.63 9.88 -3.95
C TYR A 180 0.08 9.70 -5.37
N PHE A 181 -0.18 8.46 -5.73
CA PHE A 181 -0.70 8.09 -7.03
C PHE A 181 -2.14 8.60 -7.25
N ILE A 182 -3.03 8.53 -6.24
CA ILE A 182 -4.41 9.10 -6.33
C ILE A 182 -4.41 10.62 -6.54
N ALA A 183 -3.38 11.33 -6.09
CA ALA A 183 -3.31 12.78 -6.21
C ALA A 183 -2.96 13.24 -7.63
N ARG A 184 -2.36 12.36 -8.44
CA ARG A 184 -1.95 12.65 -9.82
C ARG A 184 -2.72 11.85 -10.88
N CYS A 185 -3.31 10.72 -10.52
CA CYS A 185 -4.09 9.88 -11.41
C CYS A 185 -5.51 9.69 -10.89
N SER A 186 -6.50 10.07 -11.69
CA SER A 186 -7.91 9.81 -11.38
C SER A 186 -8.31 8.36 -11.70
N GLY A 187 -7.54 7.69 -12.56
CA GLY A 187 -7.72 6.29 -12.90
C GLY A 187 -6.50 5.69 -13.58
N VAL A 188 -6.43 4.36 -13.60
CA VAL A 188 -5.42 3.60 -14.34
C VAL A 188 -6.11 2.80 -15.43
N GLN A 189 -5.55 2.87 -16.63
CA GLN A 189 -5.92 2.02 -17.75
C GLN A 189 -4.72 1.18 -18.18
N ALA A 190 -4.99 -0.07 -18.56
CA ALA A 190 -3.99 -0.99 -19.07
C ALA A 190 -4.18 -1.19 -20.57
N PHE A 191 -3.07 -1.26 -21.30
CA PHE A 191 -3.02 -1.48 -22.73
C PHE A 191 -2.14 -2.66 -23.08
N MET A 192 -2.49 -3.30 -24.19
CA MET A 192 -1.58 -4.16 -24.91
C MET A 192 -1.02 -3.38 -26.11
N ILE A 193 0.30 -3.39 -26.26
CA ILE A 193 0.99 -2.81 -27.42
C ILE A 193 1.73 -3.88 -28.20
N ASP A 194 1.86 -3.69 -29.51
CA ASP A 194 2.64 -4.56 -30.39
C ASP A 194 4.14 -4.23 -30.33
N GLY A 195 4.95 -4.95 -31.11
CA GLY A 195 6.39 -4.72 -31.24
C GLY A 195 6.77 -3.36 -31.83
N ALA A 196 5.84 -2.67 -32.51
CA ALA A 196 6.03 -1.32 -33.04
C ALA A 196 5.56 -0.23 -32.04
N GLY A 197 4.96 -0.62 -30.91
CA GLY A 197 4.45 0.29 -29.89
C GLY A 197 3.03 0.80 -30.13
N ASN A 198 2.32 0.27 -31.15
CA ASN A 198 0.94 0.64 -31.41
C ASN A 198 0.01 0.03 -30.35
N LYS A 199 -1.01 0.78 -29.93
CA LYS A 199 -2.06 0.29 -29.02
C LYS A 199 -2.95 -0.71 -29.77
N VAL A 200 -2.87 -1.97 -29.39
CA VAL A 200 -3.68 -3.06 -29.96
C VAL A 200 -4.99 -3.22 -29.20
N TYR A 201 -4.96 -2.99 -27.88
CA TYR A 201 -6.15 -3.07 -27.04
C TYR A 201 -6.05 -2.14 -25.84
N THR A 202 -7.22 -1.66 -25.39
CA THR A 202 -7.41 -0.80 -24.22
C THR A 202 -8.48 -1.40 -23.32
N GLN A 203 -8.17 -1.60 -22.03
CA GLN A 203 -9.18 -2.00 -21.05
C GLN A 203 -9.90 -0.78 -20.43
N ALA A 204 -11.06 -1.03 -19.83
CA ALA A 204 -11.78 -0.07 -19.00
C ALA A 204 -10.92 0.45 -17.83
N ILE A 205 -11.12 1.72 -17.51
CA ILE A 205 -10.40 2.45 -16.47
C ILE A 205 -10.78 1.86 -15.11
N LYS A 206 -9.77 1.56 -14.28
CA LYS A 206 -9.98 1.25 -12.86
C LYS A 206 -9.70 2.48 -12.00
N PRO A 207 -10.57 2.83 -11.04
CA PRO A 207 -10.31 3.92 -10.11
C PRO A 207 -9.13 3.55 -9.21
N VAL A 208 -8.35 4.56 -8.84
CA VAL A 208 -7.21 4.38 -7.94
C VAL A 208 -7.71 4.24 -6.50
N SER A 209 -7.21 3.23 -5.79
CA SER A 209 -7.50 3.01 -4.38
C SER A 209 -6.37 3.53 -3.49
N ALA A 210 -6.75 4.28 -2.45
CA ALA A 210 -5.84 4.70 -1.38
C ALA A 210 -5.38 3.52 -0.49
N THR A 211 -6.19 2.46 -0.42
CA THR A 211 -6.00 1.35 0.52
C THR A 211 -5.49 0.07 -0.15
N ASN A 212 -5.74 -0.10 -1.46
CA ASN A 212 -5.24 -1.23 -2.21
C ASN A 212 -4.20 -0.80 -3.26
N PRO A 213 -2.89 -1.06 -3.02
CA PRO A 213 -1.84 -0.73 -3.97
C PRO A 213 -1.76 -1.70 -5.15
N ASN A 214 -2.48 -2.82 -5.12
CA ASN A 214 -2.40 -3.87 -6.13
C ASN A 214 -3.57 -3.80 -7.11
N TYR A 215 -3.24 -3.76 -8.39
CA TYR A 215 -4.19 -3.72 -9.49
C TYR A 215 -4.05 -4.98 -10.34
N SER A 216 -5.18 -5.61 -10.67
CA SER A 216 -5.26 -6.72 -11.63
C SER A 216 -6.21 -6.33 -12.74
N PHE A 217 -5.81 -6.47 -13.98
CA PHE A 217 -6.61 -6.23 -15.17
C PHE A 217 -6.62 -7.53 -15.97
N ASP A 218 -7.81 -8.10 -16.09
CA ASP A 218 -8.04 -9.32 -16.87
C ASP A 218 -9.00 -8.97 -18.00
N PHE A 219 -8.61 -9.26 -19.23
CA PHE A 219 -9.46 -9.01 -20.39
C PHE A 219 -9.26 -10.05 -21.48
N ASN A 220 -10.29 -10.20 -22.31
CA ASN A 220 -10.25 -11.03 -23.50
C ASN A 220 -10.16 -10.11 -24.73
N HIS A 221 -9.33 -10.49 -25.67
CA HIS A 221 -9.17 -9.78 -26.94
C HIS A 221 -9.14 -10.79 -28.08
N ASP A 222 -10.01 -10.61 -29.07
CA ASP A 222 -10.00 -11.43 -30.28
C ASP A 222 -8.91 -10.89 -31.22
N TYR A 223 -7.91 -11.71 -31.49
CA TYR A 223 -6.76 -11.35 -32.32
C TYR A 223 -6.66 -12.29 -33.52
N THR A 224 -6.50 -11.71 -34.71
CA THR A 224 -6.29 -12.44 -35.97
C THR A 224 -4.90 -12.16 -36.49
N ALA A 225 -4.06 -13.19 -36.56
CA ALA A 225 -2.70 -13.07 -37.07
C ALA A 225 -2.66 -13.06 -38.60
N GLY A 226 -2.00 -12.07 -39.20
CA GLY A 226 -1.88 -11.89 -40.65
C GLY A 226 -0.74 -12.68 -41.32
N GLY A 227 -0.45 -13.89 -40.87
CA GLY A 227 0.64 -14.74 -41.41
C GLY A 227 1.38 -15.55 -40.33
N ASP A 228 2.29 -16.42 -40.75
CA ASP A 228 3.13 -17.22 -39.85
C ASP A 228 4.26 -16.39 -39.24
N GLY A 229 4.66 -16.68 -37.99
CA GLY A 229 5.78 -16.00 -37.36
C GLY A 229 5.71 -15.90 -35.84
N VAL A 230 6.51 -15.01 -35.27
CA VAL A 230 6.48 -14.68 -33.83
C VAL A 230 6.18 -13.20 -33.67
N VAL A 231 5.10 -12.89 -32.97
CA VAL A 231 4.73 -11.50 -32.64
C VAL A 231 4.93 -11.30 -31.15
N ALA A 232 5.62 -10.23 -30.78
CA ALA A 232 5.87 -9.87 -29.38
C ALA A 232 4.91 -8.76 -28.95
N PHE A 233 4.23 -8.98 -27.82
CA PHE A 233 3.37 -7.98 -27.19
C PHE A 233 3.96 -7.50 -25.87
N ARG A 234 3.64 -6.27 -25.49
CA ARG A 234 3.97 -5.71 -24.18
C ARG A 234 2.72 -5.14 -23.53
N GLY A 235 2.66 -5.17 -22.21
CA GLY A 235 1.68 -4.45 -21.42
C GLY A 235 2.20 -3.05 -21.09
N LYS A 236 1.33 -2.05 -21.16
CA LYS A 236 1.63 -0.67 -20.75
C LYS A 236 0.51 -0.15 -19.86
N LEU A 237 0.86 0.60 -18.82
CA LEU A 237 -0.12 1.38 -18.05
C LEU A 237 -0.14 2.82 -18.51
N GLU A 238 -1.31 3.45 -18.41
CA GLU A 238 -1.47 4.89 -18.55
C GLU A 238 -2.33 5.44 -17.43
N CYS A 239 -1.99 6.65 -17.02
CA CYS A 239 -2.68 7.44 -16.01
C CYS A 239 -3.74 8.29 -16.69
N ILE A 240 -4.96 8.29 -16.16
CA ILE A 240 -6.00 9.24 -16.57
C ILE A 240 -5.88 10.50 -15.72
N GLY A 241 -5.96 11.67 -16.37
CA GLY A 241 -6.04 12.97 -15.69
C GLY A 241 -4.69 13.68 -15.45
N SER A 242 -3.55 13.07 -15.75
CA SER A 242 -2.26 13.77 -15.73
C SER A 242 -1.25 13.16 -16.71
N ALA A 243 -0.57 14.02 -17.48
CA ALA A 243 0.44 13.64 -18.46
C ALA A 243 1.84 13.41 -17.84
N ILE A 244 2.03 13.68 -16.54
CA ILE A 244 3.36 13.76 -15.91
C ILE A 244 3.81 12.41 -15.33
N VAL A 245 2.91 11.44 -15.15
CA VAL A 245 3.25 10.14 -14.56
C VAL A 245 3.81 9.20 -15.63
N VAL A 246 5.13 9.03 -15.65
CA VAL A 246 5.79 8.02 -16.48
C VAL A 246 5.49 6.64 -15.91
N LEU A 247 4.79 5.82 -16.69
CA LEU A 247 4.38 4.48 -16.30
C LEU A 247 5.19 3.41 -17.01
N PRO A 248 5.42 2.26 -16.35
CA PRO A 248 6.25 1.19 -16.88
C PRO A 248 5.60 0.50 -18.11
N THR A 249 6.47 -0.09 -18.92
CA THR A 249 6.13 -1.12 -19.92
C THR A 249 6.66 -2.46 -19.46
N SER A 250 5.89 -3.53 -19.69
CA SER A 250 6.28 -4.88 -19.26
C SER A 250 7.40 -5.43 -20.15
N SER A 251 7.95 -6.57 -19.72
CA SER A 251 8.68 -7.46 -20.62
C SER A 251 7.80 -7.91 -21.79
N SER A 252 8.43 -8.19 -22.92
CA SER A 252 7.75 -8.72 -24.10
C SER A 252 7.33 -10.18 -23.90
N VAL A 253 6.09 -10.49 -24.26
CA VAL A 253 5.57 -11.85 -24.32
C VAL A 253 5.45 -12.25 -25.79
N PRO A 254 6.23 -13.23 -26.27
CA PRO A 254 6.13 -13.71 -27.65
C PRO A 254 4.92 -14.65 -27.80
N ILE A 255 4.21 -14.51 -28.91
CA ILE A 255 3.17 -15.43 -29.37
C ILE A 255 3.65 -16.05 -30.68
N THR A 256 3.66 -17.37 -30.73
CA THR A 256 3.98 -18.13 -31.95
C THR A 256 2.72 -18.31 -32.78
N ILE A 257 2.77 -17.87 -34.03
CA ILE A 257 1.71 -18.09 -35.00
C ILE A 257 2.11 -19.29 -35.84
N GLY A 258 1.37 -20.38 -35.64
CA GLY A 258 1.58 -21.62 -36.35
C GLY A 258 0.63 -21.74 -37.53
N LYS A 259 1.14 -22.21 -38.66
CA LYS A 259 0.31 -22.65 -39.77
C LYS A 259 -0.54 -23.82 -39.29
N GLY A 260 -1.86 -23.67 -39.34
CA GLY A 260 -2.77 -24.78 -39.06
C GLY A 260 -2.44 -25.97 -39.97
N GLY A 261 -2.10 -27.12 -39.37
CA GLY A 261 -2.01 -28.41 -40.06
C GLY A 261 -0.69 -28.70 -40.78
N GLY A 262 0.24 -29.31 -40.06
CA GLY A 262 1.39 -30.01 -40.65
C GLY A 262 2.06 -30.89 -39.61
N THR A 263 1.65 -32.16 -39.54
CA THR A 263 2.33 -33.21 -38.76
C THR A 263 3.78 -33.36 -39.23
N GLY A 264 4.74 -32.92 -38.41
CA GLY A 264 6.17 -33.04 -38.69
C GLY A 264 6.92 -33.50 -37.45
N THR A 265 7.23 -34.79 -37.44
CA THR A 265 8.11 -35.53 -36.53
C THR A 265 9.57 -35.06 -36.59
N GLY A 266 10.31 -35.24 -35.49
CA GLY A 266 11.76 -35.46 -35.54
C GLY A 266 12.63 -34.38 -34.89
N ASN A 267 12.86 -34.51 -33.59
CA ASN A 267 13.94 -33.83 -32.89
C ASN A 267 15.18 -34.75 -32.95
N THR A 268 16.14 -34.48 -33.83
CA THR A 268 17.50 -35.03 -33.74
C THR A 268 18.45 -33.87 -33.44
N GLY A 269 18.98 -33.88 -32.21
CA GLY A 269 19.85 -32.84 -31.67
C GLY A 269 21.18 -32.73 -32.41
N ALA A 270 21.56 -31.48 -32.70
CA ALA A 270 22.93 -31.10 -32.99
C ALA A 270 23.57 -30.52 -31.71
N PRO A 271 24.89 -30.67 -31.49
CA PRO A 271 25.56 -30.15 -30.30
C PRO A 271 25.56 -28.63 -30.30
N GLY A 272 25.09 -28.01 -29.23
CA GLY A 272 24.97 -26.56 -29.11
C GLY A 272 26.33 -25.84 -29.08
N THR A 273 26.46 -24.81 -29.91
CA THR A 273 27.63 -23.91 -29.97
C THR A 273 27.74 -23.06 -28.68
N PRO A 274 28.92 -22.98 -28.05
CA PRO A 274 29.14 -22.14 -26.87
C PRO A 274 28.84 -20.66 -27.16
N GLY A 275 28.06 -20.01 -26.29
CA GLY A 275 27.76 -18.57 -26.36
C GLY A 275 26.33 -18.20 -26.78
N THR A 276 25.45 -19.17 -27.02
CA THR A 276 24.03 -18.89 -27.31
C THR A 276 23.15 -19.11 -26.08
N THR A 277 22.25 -18.16 -25.81
CA THR A 277 21.25 -18.23 -24.73
C THR A 277 20.30 -19.39 -24.97
N GLN A 278 20.47 -20.47 -24.22
CA GLN A 278 19.58 -21.63 -24.26
C GLN A 278 18.26 -21.28 -23.55
N ASN A 279 17.15 -21.34 -24.28
CA ASN A 279 15.83 -21.05 -23.76
C ASN A 279 15.29 -22.33 -23.08
N TYR A 280 15.47 -22.44 -21.77
CA TYR A 280 14.91 -23.55 -21.01
C TYR A 280 13.40 -23.37 -20.87
N GLN A 281 12.62 -24.16 -21.60
CA GLN A 281 11.18 -24.23 -21.39
C GLN A 281 10.89 -24.91 -20.05
N PHE A 282 10.71 -24.10 -19.00
CA PHE A 282 10.11 -24.53 -17.75
C PHE A 282 8.61 -24.72 -17.95
N THR A 283 8.21 -25.88 -18.45
CA THR A 283 6.80 -26.30 -18.40
C THR A 283 6.58 -26.96 -17.05
N VAL A 284 5.81 -26.31 -16.16
CA VAL A 284 5.28 -26.98 -14.96
C VAL A 284 4.25 -28.00 -15.46
N PRO A 285 4.51 -29.31 -15.39
CA PRO A 285 3.57 -30.31 -15.84
C PRO A 285 2.31 -30.19 -14.98
N ASN A 286 1.13 -30.18 -15.63
CA ASN A 286 -0.13 -30.30 -14.90
C ASN A 286 -0.10 -31.57 -14.03
N TRP A 287 -0.15 -31.41 -12.72
CA TRP A 287 0.10 -32.45 -11.72
C TRP A 287 -1.05 -33.45 -11.57
N LEU A 288 -2.18 -33.21 -12.26
CA LEU A 288 -3.35 -34.09 -12.33
C LEU A 288 -3.46 -34.84 -13.67
N LYS A 289 -2.42 -34.85 -14.51
CA LYS A 289 -2.45 -35.49 -15.85
C LYS A 289 -2.42 -37.02 -15.87
N GLY A 290 -2.55 -37.70 -14.73
CA GLY A 290 -2.87 -39.12 -14.68
C GLY A 290 -4.31 -39.25 -14.22
N GLN A 291 -5.25 -39.51 -15.13
CA GLN A 291 -6.63 -39.85 -14.74
C GLN A 291 -6.55 -41.05 -13.77
N PRO A 292 -6.75 -40.86 -12.46
CA PRO A 292 -6.53 -41.94 -11.51
C PRO A 292 -7.71 -42.88 -11.59
N SER A 293 -7.47 -44.12 -12.00
CA SER A 293 -8.46 -45.19 -12.03
C SER A 293 -8.74 -45.76 -10.63
N SER A 294 -7.94 -45.38 -9.62
CA SER A 294 -8.06 -45.87 -8.24
C SER A 294 -7.63 -44.82 -7.21
N LEU A 295 -8.15 -44.92 -5.97
CA LEU A 295 -7.76 -44.06 -4.84
C LEU A 295 -6.26 -44.18 -4.51
N THR A 296 -5.68 -45.34 -4.75
CA THR A 296 -4.25 -45.63 -4.56
C THR A 296 -3.36 -44.89 -5.56
N ASP A 297 -3.80 -44.71 -6.81
CA ASP A 297 -3.05 -43.95 -7.81
C ASP A 297 -3.08 -42.45 -7.52
N LEU A 298 -4.23 -41.94 -7.04
CA LEU A 298 -4.34 -40.55 -6.60
C LEU A 298 -3.38 -40.24 -5.45
N LEU A 299 -3.29 -41.14 -4.46
CA LEU A 299 -2.35 -40.99 -3.34
C LEU A 299 -0.88 -41.04 -3.79
N ASP A 300 -0.55 -41.87 -4.77
CA ASP A 300 0.83 -41.95 -5.31
C ASP A 300 1.22 -40.69 -6.07
N ILE A 301 0.29 -40.08 -6.83
CA ILE A 301 0.51 -38.82 -7.55
C ILE A 301 0.73 -37.67 -6.55
N ILE A 302 -0.12 -37.56 -5.52
CA ILE A 302 0.01 -36.52 -4.49
C ILE A 302 1.32 -36.70 -3.71
N ALA A 303 1.67 -37.93 -3.34
CA ALA A 303 2.92 -38.21 -2.64
C ALA A 303 4.13 -37.81 -3.49
N LYS A 304 4.20 -38.24 -4.76
CA LYS A 304 5.30 -37.88 -5.67
C LYS A 304 5.45 -36.36 -5.84
N TRP A 305 4.33 -35.65 -5.98
CA TRP A 305 4.34 -34.20 -6.10
C TRP A 305 4.86 -33.52 -4.82
N LEU A 306 4.37 -33.97 -3.65
CA LEU A 306 4.80 -33.43 -2.36
C LEU A 306 6.30 -33.67 -2.12
N PHE A 307 6.82 -34.86 -2.48
CA PHE A 307 8.24 -35.17 -2.38
C PHE A 307 9.11 -34.29 -3.28
N ASN A 308 8.67 -34.08 -4.52
CA ASN A 308 9.41 -33.27 -5.48
C ASN A 308 9.49 -31.79 -5.05
N LEU A 309 8.48 -31.29 -4.33
CA LEU A 309 8.44 -29.93 -3.79
C LEU A 309 9.15 -29.80 -2.44
N ALA A 310 9.07 -30.82 -1.58
CA ALA A 310 9.65 -30.78 -0.25
C ALA A 310 11.18 -30.73 -0.26
N ILE A 311 11.85 -31.42 -1.19
CA ILE A 311 13.31 -31.48 -1.26
C ILE A 311 13.93 -30.09 -1.52
N PRO A 312 13.55 -29.34 -2.57
CA PRO A 312 14.07 -27.99 -2.81
C PRO A 312 13.78 -27.01 -1.67
N VAL A 313 12.57 -27.08 -1.10
CA VAL A 313 12.16 -26.21 0.02
C VAL A 313 13.03 -26.48 1.26
N ALA A 314 13.28 -27.75 1.58
CA ALA A 314 14.13 -28.12 2.70
C ALA A 314 15.56 -27.60 2.53
N VAL A 315 16.15 -27.76 1.32
CA VAL A 315 17.50 -27.24 1.02
C VAL A 315 17.55 -25.71 1.18
N GLY A 316 16.55 -24.98 0.67
CA GLY A 316 16.47 -23.53 0.82
C GLY A 316 16.42 -23.07 2.28
N LEU A 317 15.66 -23.76 3.12
CA LEU A 317 15.57 -23.46 4.55
C LEU A 317 16.87 -23.80 5.31
N ILE A 318 17.58 -24.86 4.91
CA ILE A 318 18.89 -25.21 5.48
C ILE A 318 19.92 -24.12 5.16
N ILE A 319 19.97 -23.65 3.91
CA ILE A 319 20.87 -22.57 3.50
C ILE A 319 20.54 -21.28 4.28
N TRP A 320 19.25 -20.92 4.38
CA TRP A 320 18.82 -19.74 5.13
C TRP A 320 19.21 -19.81 6.61
N ALA A 321 19.03 -20.98 7.24
CA ALA A 321 19.46 -21.18 8.62
C ALA A 321 20.98 -21.08 8.78
N GLY A 322 21.75 -21.61 7.82
CA GLY A 322 23.21 -21.48 7.78
C GLY A 322 23.66 -20.02 7.72
N VAL A 323 23.07 -19.21 6.82
CA VAL A 323 23.34 -17.77 6.72
C VAL A 323 23.00 -17.06 8.03
N LEU A 324 21.87 -17.40 8.65
CA LEU A 324 21.45 -16.79 9.91
C LEU A 324 22.39 -17.12 11.08
N LEU A 325 22.98 -18.32 11.08
CA LEU A 325 23.99 -18.72 12.07
C LEU A 325 25.34 -18.04 11.82
N MET A 326 25.78 -17.92 10.57
CA MET A 326 27.04 -17.25 10.21
C MET A 326 26.98 -15.74 10.47
N THR A 327 25.81 -15.12 10.32
CA THR A 327 25.59 -13.69 10.58
C THR A 327 25.19 -13.37 12.03
N ALA A 328 25.13 -14.38 12.90
CA ALA A 328 24.64 -14.18 14.26
C ALA A 328 25.59 -13.32 15.12
N GLY A 329 26.90 -13.30 14.86
CA GLY A 329 27.87 -12.49 15.58
C GLY A 329 27.69 -12.54 17.10
N ALA A 330 27.61 -11.37 17.74
CA ALA A 330 27.35 -11.25 19.19
C ALA A 330 25.85 -11.23 19.56
N ASN A 331 24.92 -11.40 18.61
CA ASN A 331 23.48 -11.35 18.89
C ASN A 331 22.93 -12.77 19.14
N PRO A 332 22.65 -13.15 20.40
CA PRO A 332 22.17 -14.50 20.75
C PRO A 332 20.79 -14.82 20.16
N ALA A 333 20.01 -13.81 19.75
CA ALA A 333 18.70 -14.02 19.15
C ALA A 333 18.78 -14.72 17.79
N ASN A 334 19.82 -14.45 17.00
CA ASN A 334 19.99 -15.04 15.66
C ASN A 334 20.43 -16.51 15.74
N VAL A 335 21.26 -16.86 16.73
CA VAL A 335 21.63 -18.26 17.01
C VAL A 335 20.39 -19.08 17.37
N LYS A 336 19.54 -18.55 18.26
CA LYS A 336 18.30 -19.22 18.67
C LYS A 336 17.33 -19.40 17.50
N LYS A 337 17.20 -18.41 16.62
CA LYS A 337 16.35 -18.49 15.43
C LYS A 337 16.88 -19.51 14.42
N GLY A 338 18.18 -19.48 14.10
CA GLY A 338 18.79 -20.42 13.15
C GLY A 338 18.69 -21.87 13.62
N GLY A 339 18.96 -22.12 14.90
CA GLY A 339 18.81 -23.46 15.49
C GLY A 339 17.37 -23.96 15.49
N ALA A 340 16.39 -23.08 15.73
CA ALA A 340 14.98 -23.46 15.66
C ALA A 340 14.57 -23.88 14.23
N ILE A 341 15.00 -23.15 13.20
CA ILE A 341 14.70 -23.47 11.80
C ILE A 341 15.27 -24.85 11.44
N LEU A 342 16.53 -25.13 11.77
CA LEU A 342 17.15 -26.43 11.52
C LEU A 342 16.39 -27.57 12.21
N LYS A 343 15.97 -27.36 13.47
CA LYS A 343 15.20 -28.37 14.21
C LYS A 343 13.87 -28.68 13.53
N TRP A 344 13.13 -27.66 13.09
CA TRP A 344 11.85 -27.86 12.40
C TRP A 344 12.01 -28.50 11.01
N VAL A 345 13.04 -28.13 10.25
CA VAL A 345 13.35 -28.75 8.96
C VAL A 345 13.68 -30.22 9.14
N ALA A 346 14.51 -30.57 10.14
CA ALA A 346 14.86 -31.96 10.42
C ALA A 346 13.64 -32.81 10.80
N ILE A 347 12.73 -32.28 11.63
CA ILE A 347 11.48 -32.96 12.00
C ILE A 347 10.57 -33.14 10.78
N GLY A 348 10.41 -32.11 9.95
CA GLY A 348 9.60 -32.19 8.73
C GLY A 348 10.13 -33.24 7.75
N LEU A 349 11.44 -33.27 7.54
CA LEU A 349 12.09 -34.25 6.67
C LEU A 349 11.93 -35.69 7.20
N ALA A 350 12.04 -35.88 8.52
CA ALA A 350 11.84 -37.18 9.17
C ALA A 350 10.41 -37.71 8.96
N ILE A 351 9.39 -36.87 9.15
CA ILE A 351 7.98 -37.25 8.93
C ILE A 351 7.75 -37.69 7.48
N ILE A 352 8.31 -36.93 6.53
CA ILE A 352 8.21 -37.23 5.10
C ILE A 352 8.85 -38.60 4.79
N PHE A 353 10.04 -38.88 5.32
CA PHE A 353 10.71 -40.17 5.10
C PHE A 353 9.98 -41.36 5.72
N ILE A 354 9.37 -41.21 6.90
CA ILE A 354 8.57 -42.27 7.53
C ILE A 354 7.36 -42.63 6.65
N ASN A 355 6.69 -41.63 6.07
CA ASN A 355 5.53 -41.86 5.20
C ASN A 355 5.88 -42.70 3.96
N LYS A 356 7.05 -42.48 3.35
CA LYS A 356 7.49 -43.29 2.20
C LYS A 356 7.81 -44.73 2.59
N GLY A 357 8.40 -44.92 3.78
CA GLY A 357 8.69 -46.27 4.32
C GLY A 357 7.42 -47.09 4.51
N PHE A 358 6.35 -46.47 5.05
CA PHE A 358 5.09 -47.15 5.32
C PHE A 358 4.35 -47.57 4.03
N ILE A 359 4.36 -46.72 3.00
CA ILE A 359 3.73 -47.03 1.70
C ILE A 359 4.43 -48.22 1.03
N SER A 360 5.75 -48.32 1.13
CA SER A 360 6.52 -49.43 0.58
C SER A 360 6.20 -50.77 1.26
N LEU A 361 5.97 -50.74 2.58
CA LEU A 361 5.59 -51.93 3.34
C LEU A 361 4.19 -52.42 2.95
N ILE A 362 3.22 -51.51 2.82
CA ILE A 362 1.85 -51.86 2.42
C ILE A 362 1.86 -52.51 1.03
N ARG A 363 2.61 -51.94 0.06
CA ARG A 363 2.72 -52.53 -1.28
C ARG A 363 3.31 -53.94 -1.24
N SER A 364 4.37 -54.14 -0.46
CA SER A 364 5.02 -55.45 -0.34
C SER A 364 4.08 -56.52 0.23
N VAL A 365 3.29 -56.17 1.26
CA VAL A 365 2.30 -57.10 1.86
C VAL A 365 1.15 -57.39 0.89
N LEU A 366 0.67 -56.38 0.15
CA LEU A 366 -0.43 -56.55 -0.80
C LEU A 366 -0.02 -57.40 -2.02
N GLU A 367 1.22 -57.27 -2.49
CA GLU A 367 1.77 -58.09 -3.59
C GLU A 367 2.03 -59.54 -3.17
N LEU A 368 2.42 -59.78 -1.91
CA LEU A 368 2.58 -61.12 -1.34
C LEU A 368 1.25 -61.86 -1.13
N GLY A 369 0.15 -61.14 -0.88
CA GLY A 369 -1.18 -61.72 -0.69
C GLY A 369 -1.96 -62.04 -1.96
N ASN A 370 -1.43 -61.70 -3.14
CA ASN A 370 -2.08 -61.91 -4.44
C ASN A 370 -1.47 -63.10 -5.23
N LYS A 371 -0.72 -63.96 -4.53
CA LYS A 371 -0.35 -65.32 -4.94
C LYS A 371 -0.97 -66.30 -3.94
#